data_AF-A0A2M6X4C4-F1
#
_entry.id   AF-A0A2M6X4C4-F1
#
_cell.length_a   1.000
_cell.length_b   1.000
_cell.length_c   1.000
_cell.angle_alpha   90.00
_cell.angle_beta   90.00
_cell.angle_gamma   90.00
#
_symmetry.space_group_name_H-M   'P 1'
#
loop_
_entity.id
_entity.type
_entity.pdbx_description
1 polymer ?
#
loop_
_entity_poly.entity_id
_entity_poly.type
_entity_poly.pdbx_seq_one_letter_code
_entity_poly.pdbx_strand_id
1 'polypeptide(L)'
;MIRNQSGSVLVALVFTLPVILTVAIAAVVISQILVAKSQSEELCRKEIVRSQKLVKKGSVELMKLNRKATLARSRVAAARARLAAALASGLPPAIATAKLQLHKARIYQEVIHNSQIAILYAYNASLKLQQINLTQQLQQRASTASLAEQRIELRKIPPQSRSPNYIPYSDHKKRHCFNATWTLNLQPVVVQWALQFLKLENSLKLSCGASQEFQIKEKDFHLFFAKDKCL
;
A
#
# COMPACT_ATOMS: atom_id res chain seq x y z
N MET A 1 -74.01 28.21 5.85
CA MET A 1 -72.65 28.72 5.60
C MET A 1 -71.82 27.62 4.93
N ILE A 2 -71.68 27.67 3.60
CA ILE A 2 -70.83 26.73 2.87
C ILE A 2 -69.38 27.23 3.04
N ARG A 3 -68.61 26.56 3.90
CA ARG A 3 -67.20 26.87 4.15
C ARG A 3 -66.44 26.55 2.86
N ASN A 4 -65.85 27.54 2.21
CA ASN A 4 -65.12 27.39 0.96
C ASN A 4 -63.81 26.61 1.20
N GLN A 5 -63.89 25.27 1.22
CA GLN A 5 -62.78 24.37 1.51
C GLN A 5 -61.67 24.42 0.45
N SER A 6 -62.00 24.88 -0.77
CA SER A 6 -61.09 25.02 -1.89
C SER A 6 -59.97 26.04 -1.63
N GLY A 7 -60.26 27.10 -0.88
CA GLY A 7 -59.28 28.15 -0.55
C GLY A 7 -58.23 27.71 0.46
N SER A 8 -58.61 26.90 1.46
CA SER A 8 -57.67 26.38 2.46
C SER A 8 -56.69 25.36 1.90
N VAL A 9 -57.13 24.54 0.94
CA VAL A 9 -56.25 23.55 0.28
C VAL A 9 -55.22 24.25 -0.59
N LEU A 10 -55.61 25.31 -1.32
CA LEU A 10 -54.68 26.06 -2.17
C LEU A 10 -53.61 26.78 -1.33
N VAL A 11 -54.00 27.37 -0.20
CA VAL A 11 -53.07 28.03 0.73
C VAL A 11 -52.12 27.00 1.35
N ALA A 12 -52.63 25.86 1.84
CA ALA A 12 -51.77 24.80 2.37
C ALA A 12 -50.76 24.30 1.32
N LEU A 13 -51.19 24.11 0.08
CA LEU A 13 -50.36 23.60 -1.01
C LEU A 13 -49.24 24.59 -1.38
N VAL A 14 -49.50 25.90 -1.36
CA VAL A 14 -48.48 26.95 -1.58
C VAL A 14 -47.41 26.95 -0.49
N PHE A 15 -47.76 26.62 0.75
CA PHE A 15 -46.80 26.54 1.86
C PHE A 15 -46.08 25.19 1.96
N THR A 16 -46.74 24.07 1.65
CA THR A 16 -46.13 22.73 1.76
C THR A 16 -45.28 22.35 0.56
N LEU A 17 -45.64 22.79 -0.65
CA LEU A 17 -44.93 22.40 -1.87
C LEU A 17 -43.44 22.85 -1.87
N PRO A 18 -43.06 24.06 -1.44
CA PRO A 18 -41.66 24.45 -1.31
C PRO A 18 -40.92 23.59 -0.29
N VAL A 19 -41.56 23.25 0.83
CA VAL A 19 -40.96 22.38 1.86
C VAL A 19 -40.73 20.98 1.30
N ILE A 20 -41.72 20.39 0.61
CA ILE A 20 -41.57 19.07 -0.02
C ILE A 20 -40.46 19.10 -1.08
N LEU A 21 -40.42 20.14 -1.92
CA LEU A 21 -39.42 20.27 -2.97
C LEU A 21 -38.00 20.41 -2.39
N THR A 22 -37.82 21.22 -1.35
CA THR A 22 -36.52 21.38 -0.69
C THR A 22 -36.04 20.08 -0.05
N VAL A 23 -36.92 19.32 0.60
CA VAL A 23 -36.61 17.99 1.15
C VAL A 23 -36.23 17.01 0.03
N ALA A 24 -36.98 16.99 -1.07
CA ALA A 24 -36.67 16.13 -2.21
C ALA A 24 -35.30 16.46 -2.85
N ILE A 25 -35.00 17.74 -3.06
CA ILE A 25 -33.70 18.19 -3.57
C ILE A 25 -32.59 17.79 -2.61
N ALA A 26 -32.75 18.04 -1.30
CA ALA A 26 -31.77 17.66 -0.30
C ALA A 26 -31.50 16.15 -0.30
N ALA A 27 -32.55 15.33 -0.40
CA ALA A 27 -32.43 13.87 -0.46
C ALA A 27 -31.63 13.40 -1.69
N VAL A 28 -31.89 13.97 -2.87
CA VAL A 28 -31.14 13.66 -4.10
C VAL A 28 -29.66 14.05 -3.96
N VAL A 29 -29.39 15.26 -3.47
CA VAL A 29 -28.02 15.75 -3.24
C VAL A 29 -27.26 14.83 -2.28
N ILE A 30 -27.85 14.51 -1.13
CA ILE A 30 -27.24 13.61 -0.14
C ILE A 30 -26.98 12.24 -0.76
N SER A 31 -27.93 11.69 -1.52
CA SER A 31 -27.77 10.40 -2.20
C SER A 31 -26.56 10.39 -3.16
N GLN A 32 -26.39 11.45 -3.96
CA GLN A 32 -25.25 11.54 -4.88
C GLN A 32 -23.91 11.64 -4.14
N ILE A 33 -23.86 12.42 -3.05
CA ILE A 33 -22.67 12.53 -2.20
C ILE A 33 -22.31 11.17 -1.59
N LEU A 34 -23.31 10.43 -1.09
CA LEU A 34 -23.11 9.09 -0.51
C LEU A 34 -22.59 8.09 -1.55
N VAL A 35 -23.12 8.11 -2.78
CA VAL A 35 -22.64 7.25 -3.86
C VAL A 35 -21.20 7.59 -4.24
N ALA A 36 -20.86 8.87 -4.43
CA ALA A 36 -19.51 9.31 -4.76
C ALA A 36 -18.50 8.94 -3.66
N LYS A 37 -18.89 9.14 -2.39
CA LYS A 37 -18.10 8.70 -1.24
C LYS A 37 -17.88 7.19 -1.25
N SER A 38 -18.94 6.39 -1.34
CA SER A 38 -18.85 4.93 -1.30
C SER A 38 -17.96 4.38 -2.42
N GLN A 39 -18.10 4.89 -3.65
CA GLN A 39 -17.30 4.44 -4.79
C GLN A 39 -15.81 4.79 -4.63
N SER A 40 -15.49 5.97 -4.10
CA SER A 40 -14.09 6.37 -3.87
C SER A 40 -13.44 5.59 -2.72
N GLU A 41 -14.17 5.33 -1.64
CA GLU A 41 -13.71 4.51 -0.53
C GLU A 41 -13.50 3.04 -0.95
N GLU A 42 -14.42 2.48 -1.74
CA GLU A 42 -14.29 1.12 -2.28
C GLU A 42 -13.08 1.00 -3.19
N LEU A 43 -12.89 1.95 -4.12
CA LEU A 43 -11.74 2.00 -5.00
C LEU A 43 -10.44 2.04 -4.20
N CYS A 44 -10.34 2.96 -3.24
CA CYS A 44 -9.16 3.04 -2.40
C CYS A 44 -8.91 1.73 -1.66
N ARG A 45 -9.93 1.17 -1.00
CA ARG A 45 -9.78 -0.07 -0.24
C ARG A 45 -9.30 -1.22 -1.13
N LYS A 46 -9.86 -1.35 -2.33
CA LYS A 46 -9.47 -2.38 -3.29
C LYS A 46 -7.99 -2.27 -3.67
N GLU A 47 -7.54 -1.07 -4.01
CA GLU A 47 -6.14 -0.85 -4.39
C GLU A 47 -5.18 -1.00 -3.20
N ILE A 48 -5.51 -0.48 -2.01
CA ILE A 48 -4.70 -0.69 -0.80
C ILE A 48 -4.52 -2.19 -0.50
N VAL A 49 -5.61 -2.98 -0.56
CA VAL A 49 -5.53 -4.43 -0.34
C VAL A 49 -4.67 -5.10 -1.41
N ARG A 50 -4.73 -4.61 -2.66
CA ARG A 50 -3.89 -5.12 -3.75
C ARG A 50 -2.41 -4.82 -3.51
N SER A 51 -2.08 -3.62 -3.05
CA SER A 51 -0.71 -3.23 -2.71
C SER A 51 -0.16 -4.06 -1.55
N GLN A 52 -0.97 -4.31 -0.51
CA GLN A 52 -0.61 -5.23 0.58
C GLN A 52 -0.34 -6.66 0.09
N LYS A 53 -1.11 -7.17 -0.88
CA LYS A 53 -0.84 -8.48 -1.50
C LYS A 53 0.51 -8.49 -2.22
N LEU A 54 0.88 -7.40 -2.91
CA LEU A 54 2.18 -7.28 -3.56
C LEU A 54 3.32 -7.24 -2.55
N VAL A 55 3.19 -6.43 -1.49
CA VAL A 55 4.17 -6.37 -0.39
C VAL A 55 4.35 -7.72 0.27
N LYS A 56 3.24 -8.42 0.58
CA LYS A 56 3.25 -9.80 1.08
C LYS A 56 4.07 -10.71 0.18
N LYS A 57 3.73 -10.73 -1.12
CA LYS A 57 4.35 -11.64 -2.08
C LYS A 57 5.86 -11.37 -2.22
N GLY A 58 6.24 -10.11 -2.42
CA GLY A 58 7.66 -9.73 -2.50
C GLY A 58 8.43 -10.02 -1.21
N SER A 59 7.83 -9.78 -0.05
CA SER A 59 8.46 -10.08 1.25
C SER A 59 8.69 -11.59 1.44
N VAL A 60 7.70 -12.41 1.11
CA VAL A 60 7.82 -13.88 1.17
C VAL A 60 8.88 -14.40 0.20
N GLU A 61 8.92 -13.89 -1.03
CA GLU A 61 9.94 -14.27 -2.01
C GLU A 61 11.36 -13.88 -1.56
N LEU A 62 11.54 -12.70 -0.96
CA LEU A 62 12.81 -12.31 -0.34
C LEU A 62 13.20 -13.23 0.80
N MET A 63 12.26 -13.55 1.70
CA MET A 63 12.54 -14.41 2.85
C MET A 63 12.88 -15.85 2.44
N LYS A 64 12.29 -16.37 1.35
CA LYS A 64 12.68 -17.67 0.77
C LYS A 64 14.15 -17.73 0.37
N LEU A 65 14.77 -16.60 0.02
CA LEU A 65 16.19 -16.51 -0.31
C LEU A 65 17.11 -16.50 0.92
N ASN A 66 16.60 -16.33 2.15
CA ASN A 66 17.41 -16.25 3.38
C ASN A 66 18.28 -17.49 3.61
N ARG A 67 17.74 -18.70 3.33
CA ARG A 67 18.52 -19.95 3.46
C ARG A 67 19.69 -19.97 2.48
N LYS A 68 19.45 -19.58 1.22
CA LYS A 68 20.50 -19.49 0.19
C LYS A 68 21.52 -18.40 0.51
N ALA A 69 21.08 -17.25 1.02
CA ALA A 69 21.92 -16.16 1.45
C ALA A 69 22.83 -16.54 2.64
N THR A 70 22.31 -17.31 3.59
CA THR A 70 23.09 -17.87 4.70
C THR A 70 24.14 -18.86 4.19
N LEU A 71 23.76 -19.76 3.28
CA LEU A 71 24.69 -20.70 2.64
C LEU A 71 25.77 -19.98 1.81
N ALA A 72 25.41 -18.91 1.09
CA ALA A 72 26.38 -18.12 0.33
C ALA A 72 27.43 -17.49 1.24
N ARG A 73 26.99 -16.92 2.38
CA ARG A 73 27.90 -16.35 3.38
C ARG A 73 28.82 -17.40 3.99
N SER A 74 28.30 -18.57 4.36
CA SER A 74 29.13 -19.65 4.92
C SER A 74 30.15 -20.18 3.91
N ARG A 75 29.78 -20.31 2.63
CA ARG A 75 30.71 -20.67 1.55
C ARG A 75 31.84 -19.66 1.38
N VAL A 76 31.54 -18.36 1.42
CA VAL A 76 32.55 -17.31 1.35
C VAL A 76 33.47 -17.35 2.57
N ALA A 77 32.93 -17.54 3.78
CA ALA A 77 33.74 -17.66 5.00
C ALA A 77 34.68 -18.88 4.94
N ALA A 78 34.17 -20.04 4.54
CA ALA A 78 34.97 -21.26 4.37
C ALA A 78 36.05 -21.10 3.30
N ALA A 79 35.74 -20.47 2.15
CA ALA A 79 36.72 -20.23 1.10
C ALA A 79 37.80 -19.23 1.51
N ARG A 80 37.47 -18.21 2.31
CA ARG A 80 38.45 -17.29 2.91
C ARG A 80 39.40 -18.02 3.87
N ALA A 81 38.87 -18.90 4.72
CA ALA A 81 39.68 -19.70 5.63
C ALA A 81 40.64 -20.64 4.87
N ARG A 82 40.17 -21.29 3.80
CA ARG A 82 41.03 -22.12 2.93
C ARG A 82 42.12 -21.32 2.24
N LEU A 83 41.81 -20.10 1.77
CA LEU A 83 42.82 -19.23 1.20
C LEU A 83 43.87 -18.82 2.24
N ALA A 84 43.46 -18.48 3.46
CA ALA A 84 44.39 -18.17 4.54
C ALA A 84 45.32 -19.36 4.86
N ALA A 85 44.77 -20.57 4.95
CA ALA A 85 45.55 -21.79 5.16
C ALA A 85 46.53 -22.07 4.01
N ALA A 86 46.10 -21.92 2.76
CA ALA A 86 46.96 -22.11 1.59
C ALA A 86 48.06 -21.05 1.48
N LEU A 87 47.78 -19.80 1.89
CA LEU A 87 48.79 -18.75 1.99
C LEU A 87 49.81 -19.09 3.08
N ALA A 88 49.38 -19.62 4.23
CA ALA A 88 50.26 -20.07 5.30
C ALA A 88 51.16 -21.25 4.89
N SER A 89 50.66 -22.17 4.05
CA SER A 89 51.47 -23.29 3.56
C SER A 89 52.47 -22.91 2.48
N GLY A 90 52.37 -21.72 1.87
CA GLY A 90 53.33 -21.22 0.86
C GLY A 90 53.33 -21.95 -0.49
N LEU A 91 52.45 -22.93 -0.70
CA LEU A 91 52.40 -23.76 -1.91
C LEU A 91 51.60 -23.07 -3.04
N PRO A 92 52.24 -22.67 -4.16
CA PRO A 92 51.55 -21.99 -5.28
C PRO A 92 50.30 -22.70 -5.81
N PRO A 93 50.28 -24.04 -6.04
CA PRO A 93 49.07 -24.71 -6.54
C PRO A 93 47.92 -24.70 -5.52
N ALA A 94 48.21 -24.80 -4.23
CA ALA A 94 47.20 -24.70 -3.18
C ALA A 94 46.60 -23.29 -3.11
N ILE A 95 47.41 -22.25 -3.28
CA ILE A 95 46.94 -20.85 -3.32
C ILE A 95 46.04 -20.62 -4.55
N ALA A 96 46.45 -21.12 -5.73
CA ALA A 96 45.67 -20.98 -6.95
C ALA A 96 44.28 -21.65 -6.84
N THR A 97 44.23 -22.88 -6.31
CA THR A 97 42.96 -23.59 -6.10
C THR A 97 42.06 -22.90 -5.07
N ALA A 98 42.63 -22.39 -3.97
CA ALA A 98 41.87 -21.65 -2.96
C ALA A 98 41.33 -20.31 -3.50
N LYS A 99 42.10 -19.58 -4.32
CA LYS A 99 41.62 -18.38 -5.02
C LYS A 99 40.44 -18.68 -5.94
N LEU A 100 40.51 -19.78 -6.70
CA LEU A 100 39.41 -20.21 -7.57
C LEU A 100 38.15 -20.56 -6.75
N GLN A 101 38.28 -21.26 -5.62
CA GLN A 101 37.15 -21.56 -4.74
C GLN A 101 36.51 -20.29 -4.16
N LEU A 102 37.33 -19.32 -3.73
CA LEU A 102 36.84 -18.03 -3.24
C LEU A 102 36.09 -17.27 -4.34
N HIS A 103 36.62 -17.27 -5.57
CA HIS A 103 35.96 -16.63 -6.71
C HIS A 103 34.59 -17.27 -6.99
N LYS A 104 34.52 -18.61 -7.05
CA LYS A 104 33.24 -19.35 -7.22
C LYS A 104 32.24 -19.02 -6.09
N ALA A 105 32.70 -18.95 -4.84
CA ALA A 105 31.84 -18.59 -3.71
C ALA A 105 31.31 -17.15 -3.81
N ARG A 106 32.13 -16.21 -4.29
CA ARG A 106 31.72 -14.82 -4.54
C ARG A 106 30.70 -14.71 -5.68
N ILE A 107 30.89 -15.43 -6.79
CA ILE A 107 29.91 -15.48 -7.88
C ILE A 107 28.57 -15.98 -7.34
N TYR A 108 28.57 -17.06 -6.56
CA TYR A 108 27.35 -17.59 -5.95
C TYR A 108 26.67 -16.56 -5.04
N GLN A 109 27.44 -15.82 -4.24
CA GLN A 109 26.91 -14.73 -3.41
C GLN A 109 26.30 -13.59 -4.26
N GLU A 110 26.95 -13.23 -5.36
CA GLU A 110 26.49 -12.18 -6.28
C GLU A 110 25.18 -12.55 -6.97
N VAL A 111 25.02 -13.81 -7.37
CA VAL A 111 23.75 -14.30 -7.95
C VAL A 111 22.59 -14.16 -6.94
N ILE A 112 22.83 -14.48 -5.67
CA ILE A 112 21.81 -14.30 -4.61
C ILE A 112 21.53 -12.81 -4.38
N HIS A 113 22.57 -11.96 -4.34
CA HIS A 113 22.43 -10.51 -4.21
C HIS A 113 21.55 -9.93 -5.31
N ASN A 114 21.87 -10.24 -6.57
CA ASN A 114 21.14 -9.77 -7.74
C ASN A 114 19.70 -10.26 -7.75
N SER A 115 19.45 -11.50 -7.30
CA SER A 115 18.09 -12.03 -7.15
C SER A 115 17.28 -11.24 -6.10
N GLN A 116 17.88 -10.94 -4.95
CA GLN A 116 17.24 -10.15 -3.89
C GLN A 116 16.94 -8.72 -4.36
N ILE A 117 17.90 -8.10 -5.05
CA ILE A 117 17.75 -6.77 -5.63
C ILE A 117 16.63 -6.75 -6.70
N ALA A 118 16.61 -7.73 -7.61
CA ALA A 118 15.61 -7.82 -8.65
C ALA A 118 14.19 -7.92 -8.07
N ILE A 119 14.00 -8.73 -7.03
CA ILE A 119 12.71 -8.83 -6.32
C ILE A 119 12.34 -7.48 -5.72
N LEU A 120 13.25 -6.82 -4.98
CA LEU A 120 12.96 -5.51 -4.39
C LEU A 120 12.56 -4.47 -5.44
N TYR A 121 13.30 -4.37 -6.55
CA TYR A 121 12.98 -3.43 -7.62
C TYR A 121 11.65 -3.75 -8.30
N ALA A 122 11.40 -5.01 -8.67
CA ALA A 122 10.19 -5.41 -9.39
C ALA A 122 8.92 -5.11 -8.58
N TYR A 123 8.91 -5.44 -7.29
CA TYR A 123 7.75 -5.20 -6.44
C TYR A 123 7.61 -3.72 -6.06
N ASN A 124 8.70 -3.00 -5.75
CA ASN A 124 8.62 -1.57 -5.45
C ASN A 124 8.18 -0.76 -6.68
N ALA A 125 8.61 -1.13 -7.89
CA ALA A 125 8.12 -0.51 -9.12
C ALA A 125 6.62 -0.77 -9.33
N SER A 126 6.15 -2.00 -9.07
CA SER A 126 4.73 -2.36 -9.16
C SER A 126 3.87 -1.58 -8.15
N LEU A 127 4.36 -1.39 -6.93
CA LEU A 127 3.71 -0.59 -5.90
C LEU A 127 3.63 0.89 -6.30
N LYS A 128 4.73 1.44 -6.84
CA LYS A 128 4.76 2.83 -7.34
C LYS A 128 3.77 3.05 -8.48
N LEU A 129 3.66 2.11 -9.43
CA LEU A 129 2.68 2.17 -10.51
C LEU A 129 1.24 2.12 -9.98
N GLN A 130 0.94 1.27 -8.99
CA GLN A 130 -0.37 1.25 -8.34
C GLN A 130 -0.69 2.56 -7.64
N GLN A 131 0.29 3.13 -6.92
CA GLN A 131 0.14 4.42 -6.25
C GLN A 131 -0.17 5.53 -7.26
N ILE A 132 0.55 5.60 -8.38
CA ILE A 132 0.29 6.57 -9.45
C ILE A 132 -1.13 6.39 -10.02
N ASN A 133 -1.51 5.16 -10.36
CA ASN A 133 -2.83 4.88 -10.94
C ASN A 133 -3.97 5.24 -9.96
N LEU A 134 -3.84 4.87 -8.68
CA LEU A 134 -4.82 5.23 -7.66
C LEU A 134 -4.88 6.75 -7.47
N THR A 135 -3.73 7.44 -7.48
CA THR A 135 -3.68 8.91 -7.38
C THR A 135 -4.41 9.57 -8.55
N GLN A 136 -4.17 9.10 -9.77
CA GLN A 136 -4.83 9.61 -10.98
C GLN A 136 -6.34 9.37 -10.96
N GLN A 137 -6.78 8.16 -10.60
CA GLN A 137 -8.20 7.83 -10.50
C GLN A 137 -8.91 8.63 -9.41
N LEU A 138 -8.24 8.90 -8.29
CA LEU A 138 -8.75 9.78 -7.25
C LEU A 138 -8.79 11.23 -7.71
N GLN A 139 -7.74 11.75 -8.37
CA GLN A 139 -7.69 13.12 -8.89
C GLN A 139 -8.75 13.41 -9.96
N GLN A 140 -9.18 12.41 -10.74
CA GLN A 140 -10.34 12.56 -11.64
C GLN A 140 -11.65 12.86 -10.89
N ARG A 141 -11.71 12.58 -9.58
CA ARG A 141 -12.91 12.73 -8.72
C ARG A 141 -12.70 13.68 -7.54
N ALA A 142 -11.47 14.15 -7.33
CA ALA A 142 -11.04 14.85 -6.13
C ALA A 142 -10.10 16.01 -6.51
N SER A 143 -10.16 17.11 -5.78
CA SER A 143 -9.26 18.25 -6.00
C SER A 143 -7.83 17.96 -5.56
N THR A 144 -7.67 17.10 -4.56
CA THR A 144 -6.37 16.71 -4.01
C THR A 144 -6.42 15.24 -3.60
N ALA A 145 -5.33 14.51 -3.86
CA ALA A 145 -5.13 13.15 -3.39
C ALA A 145 -3.68 12.99 -2.93
N SER A 146 -3.50 12.44 -1.73
CA SER A 146 -2.20 12.17 -1.13
C SER A 146 -2.17 10.73 -0.64
N LEU A 147 -1.06 10.04 -0.93
CA LEU A 147 -0.82 8.65 -0.59
C LEU A 147 0.55 8.54 0.05
N ALA A 148 0.64 7.84 1.19
CA ALA A 148 1.94 7.48 1.75
C ALA A 148 2.72 6.60 0.76
N GLU A 149 4.05 6.81 0.71
CA GLU A 149 4.94 6.01 -0.12
C GLU A 149 4.84 4.53 0.26
N GLN A 150 4.57 3.69 -0.75
CA GLN A 150 4.42 2.25 -0.54
C GLN A 150 5.67 1.52 -1.01
N ARG A 151 6.33 0.81 -0.09
CA ARG A 151 7.53 0.02 -0.41
C ARG A 151 7.69 -1.18 0.50
N ILE A 152 8.44 -2.17 0.04
CA ILE A 152 8.84 -3.31 0.88
C ILE A 152 9.90 -2.85 1.88
N GLU A 153 9.51 -2.66 3.13
CA GLU A 153 10.42 -2.40 4.24
C GLU A 153 10.72 -3.68 5.03
N LEU A 154 11.95 -4.20 4.86
CA LEU A 154 12.50 -5.32 5.63
C LEU A 154 13.89 -4.96 6.15
N ARG A 155 14.26 -5.50 7.31
CA ARG A 155 15.57 -5.32 7.92
C ARG A 155 16.57 -6.30 7.33
N LYS A 156 17.72 -5.79 6.88
CA LYS A 156 18.85 -6.58 6.39
C LYS A 156 19.72 -7.06 7.55
N ILE A 157 20.06 -8.35 7.58
CA ILE A 157 20.95 -8.94 8.58
C ILE A 157 21.99 -9.84 7.90
N PRO A 158 23.29 -9.49 7.92
CA PRO A 158 23.87 -8.24 8.38
C PRO A 158 23.55 -7.07 7.43
N PRO A 159 23.53 -5.80 7.92
CA PRO A 159 23.17 -4.65 7.09
C PRO A 159 24.07 -4.43 5.87
N GLN A 160 25.38 -4.68 6.03
CA GLN A 160 26.38 -4.46 4.99
C GLN A 160 26.68 -5.71 4.14
N SER A 161 25.94 -6.82 4.35
CA SER A 161 26.19 -8.02 3.57
C SER A 161 25.65 -7.87 2.15
N ARG A 162 26.39 -8.42 1.16
CA ARG A 162 25.88 -8.59 -0.21
C ARG A 162 24.74 -9.61 -0.29
N SER A 163 24.70 -10.58 0.60
CA SER A 163 23.61 -11.56 0.66
C SER A 163 23.02 -11.59 2.08
N PRO A 164 22.30 -10.52 2.48
CA PRO A 164 21.71 -10.44 3.81
C PRO A 164 20.51 -11.39 3.91
N ASN A 165 20.17 -11.77 5.13
CA ASN A 165 18.83 -12.26 5.43
C ASN A 165 17.91 -11.06 5.62
N TYR A 166 16.70 -11.14 5.08
CA TYR A 166 15.66 -10.15 5.30
C TYR A 166 14.70 -10.65 6.37
N ILE A 167 14.41 -9.80 7.35
CA ILE A 167 13.39 -10.07 8.36
C ILE A 167 12.46 -8.86 8.53
N PRO A 168 11.21 -9.06 8.98
CA PRO A 168 10.32 -7.97 9.36
C PRO A 168 10.93 -7.10 10.47
N TYR A 169 10.64 -5.80 10.45
CA TYR A 169 10.89 -4.94 11.61
C TYR A 169 9.91 -5.25 12.76
N SER A 170 10.26 -4.88 13.99
CA SER A 170 9.34 -5.02 15.13
C SER A 170 8.10 -4.13 15.00
N ASP A 171 8.23 -2.97 14.36
CA ASP A 171 7.17 -2.02 14.04
C ASP A 171 6.58 -2.25 12.63
N HIS A 172 6.71 -3.45 12.06
CA HIS A 172 6.28 -3.77 10.71
C HIS A 172 4.82 -3.35 10.42
N LYS A 173 3.91 -3.56 11.38
CA LYS A 173 2.49 -3.17 11.24
C LYS A 173 2.32 -1.67 10.98
N LYS A 174 3.14 -0.82 11.63
CA LYS A 174 3.14 0.64 11.45
C LYS A 174 3.77 1.03 10.12
N ARG A 175 4.90 0.43 9.76
CA ARG A 175 5.63 0.69 8.50
C ARG A 175 4.88 0.27 7.24
N HIS A 176 4.03 -0.75 7.37
CA HIS A 176 3.16 -1.25 6.30
C HIS A 176 1.70 -0.88 6.54
N CYS A 177 1.50 0.26 7.20
CA CYS A 177 0.26 0.99 7.08
C CYS A 177 0.24 1.68 5.71
N PHE A 178 -0.78 1.39 4.93
CA PHE A 178 -1.09 2.18 3.74
C PHE A 178 -2.29 3.04 4.05
N ASN A 179 -2.08 4.35 4.03
CA ASN A 179 -3.14 5.35 4.15
C ASN A 179 -3.18 6.21 2.88
N ALA A 180 -4.39 6.58 2.50
CA ALA A 180 -4.63 7.61 1.50
C ALA A 180 -5.65 8.60 2.04
N THR A 181 -5.41 9.87 1.73
CA THR A 181 -6.28 10.98 2.08
C THR A 181 -6.56 11.79 0.83
N TRP A 182 -7.81 12.08 0.55
CA TRP A 182 -8.21 12.87 -0.61
C TRP A 182 -9.37 13.80 -0.27
N THR A 183 -9.52 14.84 -1.07
CA THR A 183 -10.59 15.82 -0.91
C THR A 183 -11.50 15.76 -2.12
N LEU A 184 -12.70 15.19 -1.95
CA LEU A 184 -13.70 15.13 -3.01
C LEU A 184 -14.23 16.55 -3.28
N ASN A 185 -14.13 17.02 -4.52
CA ASN A 185 -14.78 18.26 -4.93
C ASN A 185 -16.24 17.95 -5.23
N LEU A 186 -17.16 18.65 -4.58
CA LEU A 186 -18.60 18.44 -4.72
C LEU A 186 -19.20 19.17 -5.93
N GLN A 187 -18.52 20.17 -6.49
CA GLN A 187 -18.98 20.90 -7.68
C GLN A 187 -19.28 20.02 -8.91
N PRO A 188 -18.46 19.02 -9.29
CA PRO A 188 -18.79 18.14 -10.42
C PRO A 188 -19.89 17.12 -10.10
N VAL A 189 -20.22 16.93 -8.81
CA VAL A 189 -21.22 15.94 -8.35
C VAL A 189 -22.58 16.59 -8.16
N VAL A 190 -22.61 17.81 -7.62
CA VAL A 190 -23.81 18.55 -7.23
C VAL A 190 -23.82 19.90 -7.92
N VAL A 191 -24.96 20.27 -8.52
CA VAL A 191 -25.10 21.56 -9.20
C VAL A 191 -24.85 22.70 -8.19
N GLN A 192 -24.06 23.71 -8.59
CA GLN A 192 -23.59 24.78 -7.71
C GLN A 192 -24.70 25.49 -6.93
N TRP A 193 -25.88 25.71 -7.53
CA TRP A 193 -27.01 26.34 -6.86
C TRP A 193 -27.52 25.52 -5.68
N ALA A 194 -27.47 24.18 -5.76
CA ALA A 194 -27.93 23.30 -4.70
C ALA A 194 -26.96 23.29 -3.51
N LEU A 195 -25.64 23.38 -3.78
CA LEU A 195 -24.63 23.56 -2.73
C LEU A 195 -24.80 24.88 -1.98
N GLN A 196 -25.06 25.98 -2.72
CA GLN A 196 -25.33 27.29 -2.13
C GLN A 196 -26.64 27.31 -1.33
N PHE A 197 -27.70 26.72 -1.89
CA PHE A 197 -29.02 26.64 -1.25
C PHE A 197 -28.96 25.86 0.08
N LEU A 198 -28.21 24.75 0.11
CA LEU A 198 -28.05 23.89 1.28
C LEU A 198 -26.91 24.34 2.23
N LYS A 199 -26.18 25.42 1.89
CA LYS A 199 -25.00 25.90 2.63
C LYS A 199 -23.96 24.80 2.91
N LEU A 200 -23.78 23.89 1.96
CA LEU A 200 -22.81 22.80 2.07
C LEU A 200 -21.40 23.29 1.74
N GLU A 201 -20.39 22.74 2.41
CA GLU A 201 -19.00 22.93 1.98
C GLU A 201 -18.80 22.35 0.58
N ASN A 202 -17.94 22.97 -0.22
CA ASN A 202 -17.65 22.51 -1.59
C ASN A 202 -16.72 21.28 -1.62
N SER A 203 -16.25 20.83 -0.46
CA SER A 203 -15.19 19.84 -0.35
C SER A 203 -15.46 18.86 0.78
N LEU A 204 -15.30 17.56 0.52
CA LEU A 204 -15.41 16.52 1.53
C LEU A 204 -14.06 15.81 1.68
N LYS A 205 -13.45 15.90 2.87
CA LYS A 205 -12.22 15.18 3.19
C LYS A 205 -12.54 13.71 3.46
N LEU A 206 -11.89 12.83 2.74
CA LEU A 206 -12.02 11.39 2.85
C LEU A 206 -10.66 10.75 3.12
N SER A 207 -10.70 9.62 3.80
CA SER A 207 -9.51 8.83 4.08
C SER A 207 -9.84 7.35 4.08
N CYS A 208 -8.86 6.56 3.70
CA CYS A 208 -8.89 5.12 3.75
C CYS A 208 -7.53 4.66 4.26
N GLY A 209 -7.53 3.54 4.96
CA GLY A 209 -6.30 2.89 5.35
C GLY A 209 -6.53 1.40 5.53
N ALA A 210 -5.45 0.65 5.37
CA ALA A 210 -5.37 -0.71 5.88
C ALA A 210 -3.95 -0.97 6.38
N SER A 211 -3.86 -1.78 7.42
CA SER A 211 -2.59 -2.26 7.94
C SER A 211 -2.40 -3.73 7.62
N GLN A 212 -1.15 -4.12 7.43
CA GLN A 212 -0.76 -5.50 7.18
C GLN A 212 -0.17 -6.09 8.45
N GLU A 213 -0.76 -7.16 8.97
CA GLU A 213 -0.28 -7.84 10.17
C GLU A 213 0.44 -9.14 9.82
N PHE A 214 1.74 -9.19 10.13
CA PHE A 214 2.54 -10.40 9.98
C PHE A 214 2.34 -11.30 11.20
N GLN A 215 1.76 -12.48 11.01
CA GLN A 215 1.83 -13.55 11.99
C GLN A 215 2.85 -14.58 11.52
N ILE A 216 3.99 -14.65 12.20
CA ILE A 216 4.96 -15.71 11.99
C ILE A 216 4.46 -16.92 12.80
N LYS A 217 3.71 -17.84 12.16
CA LYS A 217 3.49 -19.18 12.72
C LYS A 217 4.57 -20.11 12.19
N GLU A 218 5.14 -20.93 13.08
CA GLU A 218 6.46 -21.59 13.00
C GLU A 218 6.86 -22.32 11.71
N LYS A 219 5.98 -22.55 10.74
CA LYS A 219 6.35 -23.14 9.44
C LYS A 219 5.67 -22.50 8.22
N ASP A 220 4.75 -21.56 8.41
CA ASP A 220 4.01 -20.90 7.33
C ASP A 220 3.73 -19.43 7.64
N PHE A 221 4.11 -18.55 6.70
CA PHE A 221 3.86 -17.11 6.81
C PHE A 221 2.40 -16.79 6.48
N HIS A 222 1.55 -16.81 7.50
CA HIS A 222 0.17 -16.34 7.39
C HIS A 222 0.09 -14.84 7.63
N LEU A 223 -0.70 -14.18 6.80
CA LEU A 223 -0.75 -12.73 6.71
C LEU A 223 -2.21 -12.35 6.63
N PHE A 224 -2.65 -11.62 7.65
CA PHE A 224 -4.04 -11.22 7.83
C PHE A 224 -4.22 -9.76 7.48
N PHE A 225 -5.38 -9.45 6.91
CA PHE A 225 -5.81 -8.10 6.60
C PHE A 225 -6.61 -7.58 7.79
N ALA A 226 -6.03 -6.66 8.57
CA ALA A 226 -6.80 -5.94 9.55
C ALA A 226 -7.43 -4.72 8.86
N LYS A 227 -8.77 -4.63 8.89
CA LYS A 227 -9.55 -3.47 8.40
C LYS A 227 -9.44 -2.24 9.31
N ASP A 228 -8.38 -2.17 10.11
CA ASP A 228 -8.23 -1.10 11.09
C ASP A 228 -7.68 0.16 10.44
N LYS A 229 -8.21 1.31 10.89
CA LYS A 229 -7.57 2.60 10.66
C LYS A 229 -6.16 2.50 11.21
N CYS A 230 -5.17 2.80 10.38
CA CYS A 230 -3.85 3.06 10.90
C CYS A 230 -3.93 4.27 11.81
N LEU A 231 -3.73 4.06 13.11
CA LEU A 231 -3.60 5.11 14.11
C LEU A 231 -2.18 5.64 14.11
#